data_AF-A0AAU1QH27-F1
#
_entry.id   AF-A0AAU1QH27-F1
#
_cell.length_a   1.000
_cell.length_b   1.000
_cell.length_c   1.000
_cell.angle_alpha   90.00
_cell.angle_beta   90.00
_cell.angle_gamma   90.00
#
_symmetry.space_group_name_H-M   'P 1'
#
loop_
_entity.id
_entity.type
_entity.pdbx_description
1 polymer ?
#
loop_
_entity_poly.entity_id
_entity_poly.type
_entity_poly.pdbx_seq_one_letter_code
_entity_poly.pdbx_strand_id
1 'polypeptide(L)'
;MQHAPAGGQQAWSVSFAARTPGEIIAGFTDALTHPGAAAAPAVDPQEPLRRAGWRDTRDGDGLTSPDGIAHVEHFTGGASNGWFATAAVGEDRADIIWRAWRTSTGTRRLT
;
A
#
# COMPACT_ATOMS: atom_id res chain seq x y z
N MET A 1 8.92 -3.14 13.62
CA MET A 1 10.22 -2.74 13.03
C MET A 1 10.54 -1.33 13.45
N GLN A 2 11.81 -1.03 13.67
CA GLN A 2 12.30 0.30 14.07
C GLN A 2 13.53 0.63 13.23
N HIS A 3 13.61 1.88 12.78
CA HIS A 3 14.75 2.40 12.02
C HIS A 3 15.36 3.58 12.77
N ALA A 4 16.66 3.48 13.02
CA ALA A 4 17.42 4.53 13.67
C ALA A 4 17.55 5.74 12.73
N PRO A 5 17.66 6.97 13.27
CA PRO A 5 17.89 8.14 12.44
C PRO A 5 19.25 8.05 11.74
N ALA A 6 19.32 8.41 10.46
CA ALA A 6 20.56 8.42 9.67
C ALA A 6 20.49 9.49 8.58
N GLY A 7 21.55 10.29 8.42
CA GLY A 7 21.73 11.19 7.26
C GLY A 7 20.52 12.05 6.89
N GLY A 8 19.97 12.83 7.84
CA GLY A 8 18.81 13.69 7.61
C GLY A 8 17.44 12.97 7.60
N GLN A 9 17.41 11.63 7.65
CA GLN A 9 16.17 10.88 7.83
C GLN A 9 15.81 10.75 9.30
N GLN A 10 14.54 11.04 9.62
CA GLN A 10 14.01 10.91 10.97
C GLN A 10 13.83 9.43 11.33
N ALA A 11 14.02 9.11 12.62
CA ALA A 11 13.71 7.79 13.15
C ALA A 11 12.23 7.46 12.92
N TRP A 12 11.92 6.22 12.54
CA TRP A 12 10.56 5.76 12.36
C TRP A 12 10.38 4.34 12.89
N SER A 13 9.16 4.00 13.24
CA SER A 13 8.77 2.64 13.63
C SER A 13 7.44 2.27 12.97
N VAL A 14 7.27 0.98 12.71
CA VAL A 14 6.03 0.40 12.19
C VAL A 14 5.74 -0.89 12.95
N SER A 15 4.47 -1.14 13.21
CA SER A 15 3.98 -2.39 13.78
C SER A 15 2.94 -2.98 12.85
N PHE A 16 3.04 -4.29 12.63
CA PHE A 16 2.08 -5.06 11.84
C PHE A 16 1.22 -5.86 12.81
N ALA A 17 -0.10 -5.76 12.67
CA ALA A 17 -1.01 -6.55 13.49
C ALA A 17 -1.01 -8.02 13.05
N ALA A 18 -1.55 -8.90 13.90
CA ALA A 18 -1.85 -10.27 13.49
C ALA A 18 -2.67 -10.24 12.20
N ARG A 19 -2.29 -11.07 11.22
CA ARG A 19 -2.92 -11.19 9.89
C ARG A 19 -2.69 -10.01 8.92
N THR A 20 -1.65 -9.21 9.14
CA THR A 20 -1.12 -8.39 8.03
C THR A 20 -0.73 -9.32 6.88
N PRO A 21 -1.16 -9.06 5.63
CA PRO A 21 -0.78 -9.89 4.50
C PRO A 21 0.73 -9.94 4.30
N GLY A 22 1.27 -11.11 3.95
CA GLY A 22 2.72 -11.34 3.89
C GLY A 22 3.41 -10.45 2.84
N GLU A 23 2.73 -10.22 1.73
CA GLU A 23 3.15 -9.37 0.62
C GLU A 23 3.25 -7.89 1.00
N ILE A 24 2.45 -7.39 1.95
CA ILE A 24 2.58 -6.02 2.47
C ILE A 24 3.85 -5.90 3.31
N ILE A 25 4.15 -6.93 4.11
CA ILE A 25 5.40 -6.98 4.88
C ILE A 25 6.60 -7.08 3.92
N ALA A 26 6.52 -7.95 2.90
CA ALA A 26 7.56 -8.15 1.91
C ALA A 26 7.83 -6.89 1.08
N GLY A 27 6.79 -6.27 0.53
CA GLY A 27 6.92 -5.02 -0.23
C GLY A 27 7.45 -3.86 0.61
N PHE A 28 7.06 -3.78 1.89
CA PHE A 28 7.62 -2.82 2.82
C PHE A 28 9.11 -3.08 3.09
N THR A 29 9.52 -4.32 3.31
CA THR A 29 10.93 -4.67 3.50
C THR A 29 11.77 -4.49 2.23
N ASP A 30 11.23 -4.76 1.05
CA ASP A 30 11.90 -4.55 -0.23
C ASP A 30 12.16 -3.05 -0.46
N ALA A 31 11.17 -2.19 -0.20
CA ALA A 31 11.31 -0.75 -0.30
C ALA A 31 12.39 -0.18 0.65
N LEU A 32 12.55 -0.77 1.84
CA LEU A 32 13.57 -0.37 2.81
C LEU A 32 14.97 -0.85 2.46
N THR A 33 15.09 -2.06 1.93
CA THR A 33 16.38 -2.68 1.60
C THR A 33 16.91 -2.23 0.25
N HIS A 34 16.04 -1.79 -0.66
CA HIS A 34 16.38 -1.32 -2.00
C HIS A 34 15.80 0.08 -2.28
N PRO A 35 16.28 1.14 -1.61
CA PRO A 35 15.73 2.49 -1.74
C PRO A 35 15.84 3.05 -3.17
N GLY A 36 16.76 2.54 -3.99
CA GLY A 36 16.88 2.89 -5.41
C GLY A 36 15.70 2.45 -6.29
N ALA A 37 14.91 1.45 -5.86
CA ALA A 37 13.70 1.03 -6.57
C ALA A 37 12.58 2.08 -6.49
N ALA A 38 12.55 2.89 -5.42
CA ALA A 38 11.61 4.00 -5.27
C ALA A 38 11.94 5.23 -6.13
N ALA A 39 13.17 5.31 -6.69
CA ALA A 39 13.63 6.41 -7.53
C ALA A 39 13.48 6.14 -9.04
N ALA A 40 12.98 4.97 -9.43
CA ALA A 40 12.68 4.66 -10.82
C ALA A 40 11.49 5.52 -11.32
N PRO A 41 11.54 6.06 -12.56
CA PRO A 41 10.49 6.92 -13.10
C PRO A 41 9.15 6.20 -13.09
N ALA A 42 8.14 6.84 -12.46
CA ALA A 42 6.74 6.44 -12.30
C ALA A 42 6.39 5.06 -12.86
N VAL A 43 6.90 4.02 -12.21
CA VAL A 43 6.39 2.66 -12.37
C VAL A 43 4.97 2.69 -11.83
N ASP A 44 4.02 2.14 -12.57
CA ASP A 44 2.65 1.93 -12.07
C ASP A 44 2.76 1.32 -10.66
N PRO A 45 2.32 2.02 -9.60
CA PRO A 45 2.48 1.56 -8.22
C PRO A 45 1.73 0.25 -7.95
N GLN A 46 0.82 -0.14 -8.83
CA GLN A 46 0.08 -1.40 -8.79
C GLN A 46 0.80 -2.54 -9.52
N GLU A 47 1.83 -2.27 -10.32
CA GLU A 47 2.53 -3.27 -11.14
C GLU A 47 3.10 -4.44 -10.31
N PRO A 48 3.72 -4.23 -9.14
CA PRO A 48 4.19 -5.33 -8.30
C PRO A 48 3.07 -6.27 -7.86
N LEU A 49 1.88 -5.73 -7.54
CA LEU A 49 0.71 -6.52 -7.15
C LEU A 49 0.17 -7.33 -8.33
N ARG A 50 0.09 -6.71 -9.52
CA ARG A 50 -0.29 -7.40 -10.76
C ARG A 50 0.67 -8.54 -11.08
N ARG A 51 1.98 -8.34 -10.92
CA ARG A 51 3.01 -9.38 -11.10
C ARG A 51 2.87 -10.52 -10.08
N ALA A 52 2.40 -10.23 -8.87
CA ALA A 52 2.05 -11.21 -7.85
C ALA A 52 0.70 -11.92 -8.09
N GLY A 53 0.04 -11.67 -9.22
CA GLY A 53 -1.21 -12.32 -9.63
C GLY A 53 -2.47 -11.65 -9.10
N TRP A 54 -2.36 -10.46 -8.50
CA TRP A 54 -3.54 -9.69 -8.10
C TRP A 54 -4.34 -9.25 -9.32
N ARG A 55 -5.66 -9.16 -9.16
CA ARG A 55 -6.61 -8.95 -10.24
C ARG A 55 -7.39 -7.66 -10.00
N ASP A 56 -7.74 -6.93 -11.05
CA ASP A 56 -8.59 -5.75 -10.93
C ASP A 56 -9.93 -6.09 -10.27
N THR A 57 -10.39 -5.21 -9.38
CA THR A 57 -11.74 -5.29 -8.83
C THR A 57 -12.76 -5.04 -9.94
N ARG A 58 -13.97 -5.59 -9.79
CA ARG A 58 -15.04 -5.42 -10.80
C ARG A 58 -15.40 -3.96 -11.04
N ASP A 59 -15.23 -3.13 -10.03
CA ASP A 59 -15.57 -1.69 -10.06
C ASP A 59 -14.42 -0.84 -10.62
N GLY A 60 -13.23 -1.43 -10.84
CA GLY A 60 -12.07 -0.77 -11.46
C GLY A 60 -11.22 0.09 -10.53
N ASP A 61 -11.65 0.29 -9.28
CA ASP A 61 -11.00 1.19 -8.33
C ASP A 61 -9.86 0.53 -7.52
N GLY A 62 -9.53 -0.73 -7.78
CA GLY A 62 -8.52 -1.45 -6.99
C GLY A 62 -8.10 -2.81 -7.52
N LEU A 63 -7.33 -3.51 -6.70
CA LEU A 63 -6.83 -4.86 -6.91
C LEU A 63 -7.23 -5.78 -5.76
N THR A 64 -7.52 -7.04 -6.07
CA THR A 64 -7.79 -8.12 -5.13
C THR A 64 -6.69 -9.19 -5.23
N SER A 65 -6.27 -9.73 -4.09
CA SER A 65 -5.30 -10.82 -4.03
C SER A 65 -5.82 -12.11 -4.69
N PRO A 66 -4.94 -13.03 -5.13
CA PRO A 66 -5.35 -14.29 -5.75
C PRO A 66 -6.31 -15.15 -4.90
N ASP A 67 -6.21 -15.07 -3.58
CA ASP A 67 -7.04 -15.78 -2.61
C ASP A 67 -8.30 -15.01 -2.19
N GLY A 68 -8.53 -13.81 -2.73
CA GLY A 68 -9.76 -13.04 -2.51
C GLY A 68 -9.86 -12.30 -1.19
N ILE A 69 -8.90 -12.47 -0.26
CA ILE A 69 -9.04 -11.96 1.11
C ILE A 69 -8.42 -10.58 1.32
N ALA A 70 -7.50 -10.14 0.45
CA ALA A 70 -6.84 -8.84 0.53
C ALA A 70 -7.22 -7.95 -0.64
N HIS A 71 -7.40 -6.66 -0.35
CA HIS A 71 -7.83 -5.66 -1.32
C HIS A 71 -7.01 -4.37 -1.17
N VAL A 72 -6.66 -3.74 -2.28
CA VAL A 72 -6.00 -2.44 -2.32
C VAL A 72 -6.71 -1.54 -3.30
N GLU A 73 -7.04 -0.33 -2.88
CA GLU A 73 -7.65 0.71 -3.69
C GLU A 73 -6.72 1.91 -3.78
N HIS A 74 -6.62 2.49 -4.97
CA HIS A 74 -5.90 3.73 -5.21
C HIS A 74 -6.87 4.74 -5.79
N PHE A 75 -7.23 5.76 -5.00
CA PHE A 75 -8.13 6.81 -5.44
C PHE A 75 -7.34 8.09 -5.73
N THR A 76 -7.44 8.54 -6.98
CA THR A 76 -6.91 9.83 -7.43
C THR A 76 -8.06 10.72 -7.85
N GLY A 77 -8.32 11.79 -7.09
CA GLY A 77 -9.41 12.71 -7.38
C GLY A 77 -9.15 14.11 -6.82
N GLY A 78 -9.19 15.13 -7.68
CA GLY A 78 -8.96 16.52 -7.28
C GLY A 78 -7.58 16.74 -6.65
N ALA A 79 -7.54 17.30 -5.44
CA ALA A 79 -6.31 17.49 -4.65
C ALA A 79 -5.94 16.27 -3.78
N SER A 80 -6.68 15.17 -3.89
CA SER A 80 -6.52 13.99 -3.05
C SER A 80 -5.89 12.86 -3.84
N ASN A 81 -4.79 12.35 -3.30
CA ASN A 81 -4.18 11.10 -3.71
C ASN A 81 -4.11 10.20 -2.47
N GLY A 82 -4.82 9.08 -2.49
CA GLY A 82 -4.91 8.21 -1.33
C GLY A 82 -4.98 6.74 -1.68
N TRP A 83 -4.49 5.95 -0.75
CA TRP A 83 -4.45 4.49 -0.80
C TRP A 83 -5.25 3.94 0.37
N PHE A 84 -6.01 2.89 0.10
CA PHE A 84 -6.69 2.10 1.12
C PHE A 84 -6.39 0.63 0.89
N ALA A 85 -6.10 -0.11 1.96
CA ALA A 85 -5.83 -1.54 1.88
C ALA A 85 -6.58 -2.26 3.00
N THR A 86 -7.14 -3.43 2.72
CA THR A 86 -7.85 -4.26 3.69
C THR A 86 -7.47 -5.73 3.56
N ALA A 87 -7.66 -6.48 4.65
CA ALA A 87 -7.62 -7.94 4.64
C ALA A 87 -8.72 -8.51 5.55
N ALA A 88 -9.33 -9.61 5.11
CA ALA A 88 -10.43 -10.30 5.78
C ALA A 88 -10.10 -11.78 6.09
N VAL A 89 -10.91 -12.42 6.94
CA VAL A 89 -10.77 -13.86 7.27
C VAL A 89 -11.32 -14.75 6.14
N GLY A 90 -12.26 -14.25 5.36
CA GLY A 90 -12.81 -14.88 4.17
C GLY A 90 -13.06 -13.83 3.08
N GLU A 91 -13.64 -14.26 1.95
CA GLU A 91 -13.94 -13.35 0.83
C GLU A 91 -15.03 -12.32 1.15
N ASP A 92 -15.82 -12.54 2.22
CA ASP A 92 -16.80 -11.57 2.68
C ASP A 92 -16.12 -10.36 3.35
N ARG A 93 -16.41 -9.17 2.81
CA ARG A 93 -15.93 -7.89 3.35
C ARG A 93 -16.50 -7.58 4.75
N ALA A 94 -17.50 -8.32 5.22
CA ALA A 94 -17.96 -8.25 6.61
C ALA A 94 -16.90 -8.70 7.62
N ASP A 95 -15.93 -9.53 7.21
CA ASP A 95 -14.92 -10.14 8.08
C ASP A 95 -13.55 -9.44 8.01
N ILE A 96 -13.53 -8.13 7.74
CA ILE A 96 -12.28 -7.35 7.70
C ILE A 96 -11.64 -7.30 9.09
N ILE A 97 -10.42 -7.80 9.16
CA ILE A 97 -9.60 -7.86 10.38
C ILE A 97 -8.41 -6.91 10.35
N TRP A 98 -8.05 -6.38 9.18
CA TRP A 98 -6.94 -5.46 9.01
C TRP A 98 -7.26 -4.38 7.98
N ARG A 99 -6.79 -3.15 8.25
CA ARG A 99 -6.93 -2.00 7.36
C ARG A 99 -5.70 -1.10 7.45
N ALA A 100 -5.33 -0.50 6.32
CA ALA A 100 -4.37 0.60 6.27
C ALA A 100 -4.86 1.67 5.28
N TRP A 101 -4.53 2.93 5.55
CA TRP A 101 -4.77 4.01 4.62
C TRP A 101 -3.61 4.99 4.62
N ARG A 102 -3.35 5.59 3.46
CA ARG A 102 -2.51 6.76 3.31
C ARG A 102 -3.32 7.78 2.54
N THR A 103 -3.46 8.97 3.09
CA THR A 103 -4.00 10.11 2.34
C THR A 103 -2.94 11.18 2.23
N SER A 104 -2.84 11.78 1.06
CA SER A 104 -2.13 13.05 0.88
C SER A 104 -3.11 14.06 0.32
N THR A 105 -3.25 15.17 1.04
CA THR A 105 -3.85 16.38 0.51
C THR A 105 -2.75 17.19 -0.16
N GLY A 106 -2.87 17.43 -1.45
CA GLY A 106 -2.00 18.33 -2.18
C GLY A 106 -2.30 19.77 -1.75
N THR A 107 -1.35 20.42 -1.07
CA THR A 107 -1.39 21.88 -0.92
C THR A 107 -1.19 22.49 -2.30
N ARG A 108 -2.27 22.94 -2.94
CA ARG A 108 -2.18 23.76 -4.15
C ARG A 108 -1.43 25.04 -3.78
N ARG A 109 -0.13 25.13 -4.14
CA ARG A 109 0.57 26.42 -4.14
C ARG A 109 -0.10 27.28 -5.19
N LEU A 110 -0.97 28.19 -4.74
CA LEU A 110 -1.37 29.34 -5.54
C LEU A 110 -0.11 30.17 -5.74
N THR A 111 0.34 30.28 -7.00
CA THR A 111 1.35 31.24 -7.44
C THR A 111 0.61 32.34 -8.18
#